data_AF-S7VLQ0-F1
#
_entry.id   AF-S7VLQ0-F1
#
_cell.length_a   1.000
_cell.length_b   1.000
_cell.length_c   1.000
_cell.angle_alpha   90.00
_cell.angle_beta   90.00
_cell.angle_gamma   90.00
#
_symmetry.space_group_name_H-M   'P 1'
#
loop_
_entity.id
_entity.type
_entity.pdbx_description
1 polymer ?
#
loop_
_entity_poly.entity_id
_entity_poly.type
_entity_poly.pdbx_seq_one_letter_code
_entity_poly.pdbx_strand_id
1 'polypeptide(L)'
;MIFSFSHLAFSQNVDREVFEATLGEKKAYAYSVLEKTFEEFLKLNYHHQTTLSERIKSYLTDIQNQNINWVYDENLSKSTLNLLEKSELRQDILLYKNESYKERFEFTKYLNDNCSNAKTIDNSEIEDDFEELIEIPTTSRLEEPQLRKEELDRQKIRDKFPQPNKNGRFYYALAKAQTNHEDVKTYVLLVTKYEESPSASLIASAFLDNFSNSELIAWENNLIMIVEIYLKSLISNEIIKK
;
A
#
# COMPACT_ATOMS: atom_id res chain seq x y z
N MET A 1 -22.48 -14.98 -19.30
CA MET A 1 -21.74 -13.77 -19.73
C MET A 1 -20.28 -14.09 -19.47
N ILE A 2 -19.50 -14.31 -20.52
CA ILE A 2 -18.16 -14.91 -20.45
C ILE A 2 -17.15 -13.79 -20.17
N PHE A 3 -16.53 -13.78 -19.00
CA PHE A 3 -15.43 -12.88 -18.71
C PHE A 3 -14.18 -13.43 -19.40
N SER A 4 -13.69 -12.68 -20.38
CA SER A 4 -12.47 -12.99 -21.12
C SER A 4 -11.28 -12.54 -20.26
N PHE A 5 -10.60 -13.49 -19.63
CA PHE A 5 -9.32 -13.24 -18.96
C PHE A 5 -8.20 -13.45 -19.97
N SER A 6 -7.50 -12.36 -20.29
CA SER A 6 -6.25 -12.35 -21.04
C SER A 6 -5.23 -13.32 -20.44
N HIS A 7 -4.49 -14.01 -21.31
CA HIS A 7 -3.44 -14.98 -20.99
C HIS A 7 -2.35 -14.40 -20.07
N LEU A 8 -2.57 -14.49 -18.77
CA LEU A 8 -1.50 -14.44 -17.76
C LEU A 8 -0.87 -15.83 -17.64
N ALA A 9 0.42 -15.88 -17.32
CA ALA A 9 1.17 -17.11 -17.13
C ALA A 9 0.43 -18.02 -16.13
N PHE A 10 0.36 -19.32 -16.41
CA PHE A 10 -0.48 -20.28 -15.67
C PHE A 10 -0.30 -20.25 -14.14
N SER A 11 0.89 -19.88 -13.63
CA SER A 11 1.15 -19.68 -12.21
C SER A 11 0.46 -18.44 -11.61
N GLN A 12 0.46 -17.30 -12.33
CA GLN A 12 -0.13 -16.05 -11.85
C GLN A 12 -1.65 -16.15 -11.67
N ASN A 13 -2.33 -16.93 -12.52
CA ASN A 13 -3.77 -17.15 -12.40
C ASN A 13 -4.13 -17.93 -11.13
N VAL A 14 -3.35 -18.95 -10.77
CA VAL A 14 -3.60 -19.76 -9.58
C VAL A 14 -3.45 -18.92 -8.31
N ASP A 15 -2.42 -18.08 -8.23
CA ASP A 15 -2.19 -17.25 -7.04
C ASP A 15 -3.30 -16.19 -6.86
N ARG A 16 -3.73 -15.56 -7.97
CA ARG A 16 -4.85 -14.60 -7.95
C ARG A 16 -6.15 -15.26 -7.51
N GLU A 17 -6.45 -16.46 -8.01
CA GLU A 17 -7.63 -17.22 -7.61
C GLU A 17 -7.60 -17.56 -6.10
N VAL A 18 -6.44 -17.97 -5.56
CA VAL A 18 -6.27 -18.23 -4.12
C VAL A 18 -6.49 -16.96 -3.30
N PHE A 19 -5.97 -15.83 -3.78
CA PHE A 19 -6.17 -14.52 -3.14
C PHE A 19 -7.65 -14.14 -3.09
N GLU A 20 -8.33 -14.14 -4.24
CA GLU A 20 -9.74 -13.74 -4.35
C GLU A 20 -10.65 -14.68 -3.56
N ALA A 21 -10.41 -16.00 -3.62
CA ALA A 21 -11.16 -16.99 -2.85
C ALA A 21 -10.97 -16.82 -1.33
N THR A 22 -9.76 -16.49 -0.88
CA THR A 22 -9.47 -16.27 0.55
C THR A 22 -10.06 -14.96 1.04
N LEU A 23 -10.04 -13.92 0.21
CA LEU A 23 -10.63 -12.62 0.51
C LEU A 23 -12.16 -12.71 0.62
N GLY A 24 -12.78 -13.53 -0.26
CA GLY A 24 -14.21 -13.77 -0.34
C GLY A 24 -14.89 -12.89 -1.39
N GLU A 25 -15.93 -13.43 -2.04
CA GLU A 25 -16.56 -12.87 -3.26
C GLU A 25 -16.86 -11.37 -3.18
N LYS A 26 -17.53 -10.91 -2.11
CA LYS A 26 -17.91 -9.50 -1.94
C LYS A 26 -16.70 -8.56 -1.92
N LYS A 27 -15.61 -8.98 -1.29
CA LYS A 27 -14.39 -8.21 -1.11
C LYS A 27 -13.51 -8.31 -2.36
N ALA A 28 -13.40 -9.49 -2.97
CA ALA A 28 -12.76 -9.67 -4.27
C ALA A 28 -13.42 -8.82 -5.37
N TYR A 29 -14.75 -8.75 -5.40
CA TYR A 29 -15.47 -7.86 -6.30
C TYR A 29 -15.11 -6.39 -6.06
N ALA A 30 -15.13 -5.93 -4.80
CA ALA A 30 -14.77 -4.56 -4.46
C ALA A 30 -13.32 -4.21 -4.86
N TYR A 31 -12.39 -5.15 -4.69
CA TYR A 31 -11.01 -5.01 -5.14
C TYR A 31 -10.93 -4.91 -6.68
N SER A 32 -11.64 -5.75 -7.42
CA SER A 32 -11.67 -5.67 -8.89
C SER A 32 -12.21 -4.34 -9.42
N VAL A 33 -13.15 -3.72 -8.70
CA VAL A 33 -13.66 -2.38 -9.01
C VAL A 33 -12.61 -1.32 -8.71
N LEU A 34 -11.85 -1.47 -7.62
CA LEU A 34 -10.73 -0.58 -7.31
C LEU A 34 -9.62 -0.65 -8.39
N GLU A 35 -9.27 -1.85 -8.88
CA GLU A 35 -8.34 -2.03 -10.01
C GLU A 35 -8.82 -1.30 -11.26
N LYS A 36 -10.09 -1.50 -11.65
CA LYS A 36 -10.66 -0.79 -12.80
C LYS A 36 -10.67 0.72 -12.62
N THR A 37 -10.96 1.18 -11.40
CA THR A 37 -10.97 2.61 -11.08
C THR A 37 -9.56 3.20 -11.20
N PHE A 38 -8.53 2.46 -10.79
CA PHE A 38 -7.14 2.86 -11.00
C PHE A 38 -6.79 2.97 -12.48
N GLU A 39 -7.21 2.03 -13.32
CA GLU A 39 -6.99 2.13 -14.78
C GLU A 39 -7.70 3.36 -15.40
N GLU A 40 -8.93 3.67 -14.97
CA GLU A 40 -9.64 4.87 -15.42
C GLU A 40 -8.95 6.15 -14.94
N PHE A 41 -8.44 6.15 -13.71
CA PHE A 41 -7.62 7.24 -13.18
C PHE A 41 -6.34 7.44 -14.00
N LEU A 42 -5.66 6.36 -14.38
CA LEU A 42 -4.48 6.42 -15.23
C LEU A 42 -4.82 6.95 -16.63
N LYS A 43 -5.94 6.51 -17.23
CA LYS A 43 -6.41 7.03 -18.52
C LYS A 43 -6.70 8.52 -18.46
N LEU A 44 -7.31 8.99 -17.38
CA LEU A 44 -7.65 10.39 -17.18
C LEU A 44 -6.40 11.28 -17.10
N ASN A 45 -5.41 10.89 -16.27
CA ASN A 45 -4.23 11.70 -16.00
C ASN A 45 -3.10 11.52 -17.03
N TYR A 46 -3.03 10.36 -17.69
CA TYR A 46 -1.97 10.00 -18.63
C TYR A 46 -2.53 9.60 -20.00
N HIS A 47 -3.53 10.33 -20.48
CA HIS A 47 -4.22 10.07 -21.76
C HIS A 47 -3.30 10.08 -22.98
N HIS A 48 -2.16 10.78 -22.91
CA HIS A 48 -1.16 10.84 -23.98
C HIS A 48 -0.31 9.56 -24.10
N GLN A 49 -0.32 8.71 -23.07
CA GLN A 49 0.39 7.43 -23.08
C GLN A 49 -0.50 6.33 -23.66
N THR A 50 0.09 5.44 -24.45
CA THR A 50 -0.66 4.48 -25.27
C THR A 50 -0.91 3.17 -24.54
N THR A 51 0.07 2.72 -23.76
CA THR A 51 0.02 1.45 -23.04
C THR A 51 -0.22 1.65 -21.54
N LEU A 52 -0.73 0.62 -20.87
CA LEU A 52 -0.91 0.64 -19.41
C LEU A 52 0.43 0.80 -18.68
N SER A 53 1.49 0.13 -19.15
CA SER A 53 2.82 0.21 -18.54
C SER A 53 3.42 1.62 -18.66
N GLU A 54 3.24 2.31 -19.79
CA GLU A 54 3.67 3.71 -19.95
C GLU A 54 2.93 4.66 -18.99
N ARG A 55 1.62 4.44 -18.81
CA ARG A 55 0.82 5.20 -17.83
C ARG A 55 1.28 4.95 -16.41
N ILE A 56 1.52 3.70 -16.04
CA ILE A 56 2.06 3.33 -14.72
C ILE A 56 3.44 3.98 -14.52
N LYS A 57 4.34 3.92 -15.50
CA LYS A 57 5.65 4.58 -15.40
C LYS A 57 5.53 6.09 -15.18
N SER A 58 4.65 6.75 -15.92
CA SER A 58 4.38 8.19 -15.76
C SER A 58 3.83 8.50 -14.37
N TYR A 59 2.89 7.68 -13.89
CA TYR A 59 2.34 7.74 -12.54
C TYR A 59 3.40 7.62 -11.45
N LEU A 60 4.25 6.60 -11.52
CA LEU A 60 5.35 6.40 -10.58
C LEU A 60 6.39 7.53 -10.67
N THR A 61 6.66 8.05 -11.85
CA THR A 61 7.59 9.17 -12.05
C THR A 61 7.08 10.45 -11.38
N ASP A 62 5.79 10.74 -11.46
CA ASP A 62 5.19 11.87 -10.75
C ASP A 62 5.32 11.72 -9.23
N ILE A 63 5.15 10.50 -8.71
CA ILE A 63 5.30 10.20 -7.28
C ILE A 63 6.75 10.41 -6.83
N GLN A 64 7.71 9.84 -7.56
CA GLN A 64 9.14 9.97 -7.27
C GLN A 64 9.58 11.44 -7.27
N ASN A 65 9.09 12.22 -8.22
CA ASN A 65 9.40 13.65 -8.35
C ASN A 65 8.53 14.56 -7.47
N GLN A 66 7.60 14.00 -6.69
CA GLN A 66 6.61 14.73 -5.89
C GLN A 66 5.77 15.74 -6.71
N ASN A 67 5.61 15.49 -8.00
CA ASN A 67 4.86 16.34 -8.93
C ASN A 67 3.39 15.87 -9.03
N ILE A 68 2.69 15.91 -7.91
CA ILE A 68 1.35 15.31 -7.80
C ILE A 68 0.28 16.36 -8.13
N ASN A 69 -0.20 16.35 -9.38
CA ASN A 69 -1.28 17.21 -9.86
C ASN A 69 -2.42 16.39 -10.48
N TRP A 70 -2.87 15.36 -9.75
CA TRP A 70 -3.85 14.42 -10.27
C TRP A 70 -5.29 14.94 -10.18
N VAL A 71 -6.04 14.64 -11.24
CA VAL A 71 -7.47 14.85 -11.31
C VAL A 71 -8.17 13.53 -10.96
N TYR A 72 -9.17 13.62 -10.07
CA TYR A 72 -10.01 12.50 -9.68
C TYR A 72 -11.44 12.71 -10.19
N ASP A 73 -12.01 11.69 -10.83
CA ASP A 73 -13.45 11.64 -11.07
C ASP A 73 -14.16 11.50 -9.71
N GLU A 74 -14.88 12.53 -9.29
CA GLU A 74 -15.50 12.59 -7.97
C GLU A 74 -16.59 11.54 -7.78
N ASN A 75 -17.41 11.31 -8.81
CA ASN A 75 -18.51 10.36 -8.73
C ASN A 75 -17.96 8.94 -8.65
N LEU A 76 -16.99 8.63 -9.50
CA LEU A 76 -16.35 7.33 -9.52
C LEU A 76 -15.60 7.09 -8.19
N SER A 77 -14.79 8.05 -7.74
CA SER A 77 -14.04 7.96 -6.47
C SER A 77 -14.98 7.70 -5.28
N LYS A 78 -16.06 8.48 -5.16
CA LYS A 78 -17.04 8.33 -4.08
C LYS A 78 -17.76 6.99 -4.14
N SER A 79 -18.13 6.53 -5.33
CA SER A 79 -18.79 5.23 -5.52
C SER A 79 -17.87 4.06 -5.15
N THR A 80 -16.59 4.14 -5.54
CA THR A 80 -15.57 3.14 -5.24
C THR A 80 -15.28 3.09 -3.74
N LEU A 81 -15.07 4.24 -3.08
CA LEU A 81 -14.89 4.29 -1.62
C LEU A 81 -16.10 3.72 -0.88
N ASN A 82 -17.32 4.07 -1.28
CA ASN A 82 -18.55 3.50 -0.70
C ASN A 82 -18.64 1.98 -0.88
N LEU A 83 -18.22 1.45 -2.03
CA LEU A 83 -18.17 0.01 -2.27
C LEU A 83 -17.15 -0.69 -1.36
N LEU A 84 -15.97 -0.07 -1.17
CA LEU A 84 -14.93 -0.59 -0.28
C LEU A 84 -15.38 -0.61 1.20
N GLU A 85 -16.12 0.41 1.64
CA GLU A 85 -16.71 0.45 2.98
C GLU A 85 -17.81 -0.61 3.13
N LYS A 86 -18.75 -0.67 2.17
CA LYS A 86 -19.84 -1.65 2.20
C LYS A 86 -19.35 -3.09 2.15
N SER A 87 -18.24 -3.36 1.47
CA SER A 87 -17.63 -4.69 1.41
C SER A 87 -16.78 -5.03 2.62
N GLU A 88 -16.50 -4.05 3.49
CA GLU A 88 -15.52 -4.11 4.58
C GLU A 88 -14.08 -4.32 4.09
N LEU A 89 -13.83 -4.28 2.77
CA LEU A 89 -12.49 -4.42 2.21
C LEU A 89 -11.58 -3.29 2.68
N ARG A 90 -12.10 -2.05 2.81
CA ARG A 90 -11.28 -0.96 3.35
C ARG A 90 -10.78 -1.30 4.75
N GLN A 91 -11.61 -1.90 5.61
CA GLN A 91 -11.22 -2.28 6.97
C GLN A 91 -10.20 -3.42 6.97
N ASP A 92 -10.24 -4.31 5.99
CA ASP A 92 -9.24 -5.37 5.82
C ASP A 92 -7.87 -4.83 5.38
N ILE A 93 -7.81 -3.65 4.76
CA ILE A 93 -6.56 -3.05 4.27
C ILE A 93 -6.05 -1.99 5.25
N LEU A 94 -6.91 -1.04 5.61
CA LEU A 94 -6.60 0.10 6.46
C LEU A 94 -7.59 0.12 7.64
N LEU A 95 -7.29 0.80 8.75
CA LEU A 95 -8.18 0.93 9.89
C LEU A 95 -8.07 2.34 10.45
N TYR A 96 -9.19 3.01 10.66
CA TYR A 96 -9.19 4.28 11.39
C TYR A 96 -8.94 4.01 12.88
N LYS A 97 -8.31 4.96 13.57
CA LYS A 97 -7.95 4.82 14.99
C LYS A 97 -9.14 4.51 15.91
N ASN A 98 -10.34 4.97 15.54
CA ASN A 98 -11.57 4.77 16.30
C ASN A 98 -12.38 3.53 15.85
N GLU A 99 -11.88 2.74 14.90
CA GLU A 99 -12.52 1.52 14.46
C GLU A 99 -11.97 0.29 15.19
N SER A 100 -12.84 -0.70 15.37
CA SER A 100 -12.46 -2.02 15.87
C SER A 100 -12.53 -3.04 14.73
N TYR A 101 -11.49 -3.86 14.60
CA TYR A 101 -11.47 -4.97 13.65
C TYR A 101 -11.64 -6.31 14.38
N LYS A 102 -12.65 -7.09 13.98
CA LYS A 102 -13.07 -8.32 14.69
C LYS A 102 -12.25 -9.55 14.30
N GLU A 103 -11.95 -9.69 13.01
CA GLU A 103 -11.23 -10.85 12.50
C GLU A 103 -9.74 -10.73 12.82
N ARG A 104 -9.09 -11.83 13.18
CA ARG A 104 -7.64 -11.85 13.41
C ARG A 104 -7.08 -13.13 12.83
N PHE A 105 -6.09 -12.99 11.97
CA PHE A 105 -5.50 -14.11 11.24
C PHE A 105 -4.08 -14.37 11.73
N GLU A 106 -3.71 -15.65 11.77
CA GLU A 106 -2.36 -16.07 12.11
C GLU A 106 -1.52 -16.20 10.83
N PHE A 107 -0.48 -15.38 10.72
CA PHE A 107 0.37 -15.30 9.52
C PHE A 107 1.59 -16.23 9.58
N THR A 108 1.91 -16.79 10.76
CA THR A 108 3.13 -17.55 11.04
C THR A 108 3.38 -18.68 10.04
N LYS A 109 2.35 -19.40 9.62
CA LYS A 109 2.45 -20.53 8.68
C LYS A 109 2.75 -20.14 7.24
N TYR A 110 2.54 -18.87 6.88
CA TYR A 110 2.68 -18.38 5.50
C TYR A 110 3.92 -17.49 5.33
N LEU A 111 4.39 -16.92 6.44
CA LEU A 111 5.60 -16.10 6.48
C LEU A 111 6.83 -16.88 6.98
N ASN A 112 6.65 -18.04 7.63
CA ASN A 112 7.77 -18.91 8.02
C ASN A 112 8.14 -19.87 6.89
N ASP A 113 9.12 -19.45 6.11
CA ASP A 113 10.29 -20.20 5.68
C ASP A 113 11.16 -19.20 4.90
N ASN A 114 12.35 -18.87 5.44
CA ASN A 114 13.43 -18.04 4.86
C ASN A 114 13.62 -16.56 5.24
N CYS A 115 13.16 -16.07 6.40
CA CYS A 115 13.78 -14.85 6.98
C CYS A 115 15.03 -15.17 7.84
N SER A 116 15.53 -16.41 7.79
CA SER A 116 16.78 -16.85 8.45
C SER A 116 17.98 -16.88 7.50
N ASN A 117 17.78 -16.65 6.20
CA ASN A 117 18.85 -16.54 5.20
C ASN A 117 19.13 -15.09 4.79
N ALA A 118 18.53 -14.10 5.48
CA ALA A 118 19.24 -12.86 5.64
C ALA A 118 20.58 -13.27 6.26
N LYS A 119 21.66 -13.28 5.44
CA LYS A 119 23.01 -13.18 5.98
C LYS A 119 22.87 -12.18 7.12
N THR A 120 23.18 -12.61 8.33
CA THR A 120 23.45 -11.68 9.43
C THR A 120 24.16 -10.52 8.77
N ILE A 121 23.49 -9.37 8.69
CA ILE A 121 24.16 -8.17 8.23
C ILE A 121 25.30 -8.09 9.20
N ASP A 122 26.50 -8.31 8.67
CA ASP A 122 27.69 -8.28 9.46
C ASP A 122 27.87 -6.82 9.82
N ASN A 123 27.26 -6.42 10.93
CA ASN A 123 27.37 -5.08 11.47
C ASN A 123 28.81 -4.81 11.97
N SER A 124 29.77 -5.72 11.76
CA SER A 124 31.18 -5.49 12.10
C SER A 124 31.89 -4.49 11.18
N GLU A 125 31.26 -4.08 10.07
CA GLU A 125 31.76 -2.99 9.19
C GLU A 125 30.87 -1.74 9.19
N ILE A 126 29.97 -1.58 10.16
CA ILE A 126 29.55 -0.22 10.53
C ILE A 126 30.68 0.29 11.41
N GLU A 127 31.70 0.90 10.79
CA GLU A 127 32.59 1.79 11.52
C GLU A 127 31.69 2.86 12.15
N ASP A 128 31.44 2.69 13.45
CA ASP A 128 30.86 3.64 14.37
C ASP A 128 31.78 4.87 14.47
N ASP A 129 31.97 5.59 13.36
CA ASP A 129 32.29 7.01 13.37
C ASP A 129 31.02 7.72 13.85
N PHE A 130 30.72 7.56 15.14
CA PHE A 130 29.76 8.39 15.82
C PHE A 130 30.26 9.83 15.70
N GLU A 131 29.63 10.57 14.79
CA GLU A 131 29.64 12.03 14.83
C GLU A 131 29.33 12.47 16.26
N GLU A 132 30.13 13.43 16.73
CA GLU A 132 30.01 14.16 17.98
C GLU A 132 28.55 14.25 18.43
N LEU A 133 28.23 13.71 19.61
CA LEU A 133 26.90 13.78 20.20
C LEU A 133 26.40 15.23 20.17
N ILE A 134 25.59 15.57 19.18
CA ILE A 134 24.90 16.86 19.12
C ILE A 134 23.91 16.82 20.28
N GLU A 135 24.26 17.46 21.39
CA GLU A 135 23.33 17.68 22.49
C GLU A 135 22.10 18.39 21.92
N ILE A 136 20.99 17.67 21.84
CA ILE A 136 19.70 18.26 21.50
C ILE A 136 19.43 19.28 22.61
N PRO A 137 19.30 20.58 22.29
CA PRO A 137 19.05 21.59 23.30
C PRO A 137 17.82 21.19 24.11
N THR A 138 17.94 21.19 25.44
CA THR A 138 16.78 20.96 26.28
C THR A 138 15.79 22.07 26.01
N THR A 139 14.62 21.69 25.49
CA THR A 139 13.58 22.63 25.11
C THR A 139 13.21 23.45 26.34
N SER A 140 13.18 24.77 26.18
CA SER A 140 12.83 25.67 27.26
C SER A 140 11.50 25.25 27.88
N ARG A 141 11.41 25.22 29.23
CA ARG A 141 10.14 24.95 29.94
C ARG A 141 9.00 25.88 29.52
N LEU A 142 9.30 27.01 28.88
CA LEU A 142 8.33 27.96 28.35
C LEU A 142 7.78 27.56 26.96
N GLU A 143 8.54 26.79 26.17
CA GLU A 143 8.19 26.34 24.82
C GLU A 143 7.50 24.97 24.84
N GLU A 144 7.71 24.17 25.89
CA GLU A 144 7.12 22.84 26.09
C GLU A 144 5.58 22.82 25.94
N PRO A 145 4.81 23.79 26.47
CA PRO A 145 3.35 23.81 26.27
C PRO A 145 2.95 24.06 24.81
N GLN A 146 3.71 24.87 24.06
CA GLN A 146 3.45 25.12 22.64
C GLN A 146 3.76 23.87 21.82
N LEU A 147 4.89 23.21 22.06
CA LEU A 147 5.26 21.98 21.37
C LEU A 147 4.29 20.82 21.65
N ARG A 148 3.80 20.69 22.89
CA ARG A 148 2.75 19.71 23.19
C ARG A 148 1.45 20.01 22.45
N LYS A 149 1.09 21.29 22.30
CA LYS A 149 -0.09 21.69 21.53
C LYS A 149 0.11 21.39 20.04
N GLU A 150 1.27 21.71 19.49
CA GLU A 150 1.62 21.40 18.10
C GLU A 150 1.62 19.89 17.84
N GLU A 151 2.18 19.08 18.72
CA GLU A 151 2.15 17.62 18.58
C GLU A 151 0.72 17.08 18.71
N LEU A 152 -0.09 17.62 19.62
CA LEU A 152 -1.50 17.24 19.72
C LEU A 152 -2.28 17.59 18.44
N ASP A 153 -1.99 18.74 17.83
CA ASP A 153 -2.63 19.16 16.58
C ASP A 153 -2.14 18.32 15.39
N ARG A 154 -0.84 17.96 15.33
CA ARG A 154 -0.31 16.98 14.37
C ARG A 154 -0.95 15.62 14.55
N GLN A 155 -1.13 15.17 15.79
CA GLN A 155 -1.77 13.90 16.09
C GLN A 155 -3.23 13.89 15.66
N LYS A 156 -3.99 14.98 15.89
CA LYS A 156 -5.36 15.10 15.39
C LYS A 156 -5.44 15.00 13.87
N ILE A 157 -4.46 15.55 13.15
CA ILE A 157 -4.39 15.43 11.69
C ILE A 157 -4.10 13.97 11.31
N ARG A 158 -3.09 13.35 11.93
CA ARG A 158 -2.73 11.93 11.68
C ARG A 158 -3.89 10.98 11.94
N ASP A 159 -4.64 11.21 13.01
CA ASP A 159 -5.78 10.39 13.43
C ASP A 159 -6.95 10.43 12.41
N LYS A 160 -6.97 11.40 11.48
CA LYS A 160 -7.94 11.42 10.37
C LYS A 160 -7.62 10.40 9.29
N PHE A 161 -6.37 9.93 9.17
CA PHE A 161 -5.95 9.02 8.12
C PHE A 161 -5.89 7.58 8.65
N PRO A 162 -6.46 6.60 7.93
CA PRO A 162 -6.45 5.22 8.38
C PRO A 162 -5.05 4.61 8.19
N GLN A 163 -4.67 3.71 9.10
CA GLN A 163 -3.36 3.04 9.12
C GLN A 163 -3.49 1.59 8.63
N PRO A 164 -2.42 0.93 8.16
CA PRO A 164 -2.49 -0.46 7.72
C PRO A 164 -3.07 -1.39 8.79
N ASN A 165 -4.03 -2.25 8.41
CA ASN A 165 -4.60 -3.21 9.33
C ASN A 165 -3.74 -4.49 9.37
N LYS A 166 -2.82 -4.60 10.32
CA LYS A 166 -1.98 -5.79 10.50
C LYS A 166 -2.73 -7.12 10.67
N ASN A 167 -3.99 -7.07 11.10
CA ASN A 167 -4.83 -8.26 11.28
C ASN A 167 -5.77 -8.49 10.10
N GLY A 168 -5.69 -7.66 9.05
CA GLY A 168 -6.63 -7.65 7.95
C GLY A 168 -6.60 -8.92 7.11
N ARG A 169 -7.79 -9.41 6.75
CA ARG A 169 -7.95 -10.55 5.84
C ARG A 169 -7.24 -10.34 4.49
N PHE A 170 -7.12 -9.09 4.05
CA PHE A 170 -6.43 -8.74 2.81
C PHE A 170 -4.97 -9.24 2.80
N TYR A 171 -4.21 -8.86 3.83
CA TYR A 171 -2.81 -9.27 3.95
C TYR A 171 -2.70 -10.79 4.14
N TYR A 172 -3.65 -11.40 4.86
CA TYR A 172 -3.68 -12.85 5.04
C TYR A 172 -3.92 -13.59 3.71
N ALA A 173 -4.86 -13.10 2.91
CA ALA A 173 -5.13 -13.62 1.57
C ALA A 173 -3.88 -13.48 0.69
N LEU A 174 -3.17 -12.36 0.78
CA LEU A 174 -1.94 -12.13 0.03
C LEU A 174 -0.81 -13.07 0.45
N ALA A 175 -0.59 -13.23 1.76
CA ALA A 175 0.39 -14.17 2.32
C ALA A 175 0.14 -15.61 1.86
N LYS A 176 -1.14 -16.01 1.83
CA LYS A 176 -1.57 -17.34 1.43
C LYS A 176 -1.46 -17.58 -0.07
N ALA A 177 -1.70 -16.55 -0.89
CA ALA A 177 -1.62 -16.62 -2.35
C ALA A 177 -0.19 -16.66 -2.87
N GLN A 178 0.73 -15.92 -2.23
CA GLN A 178 2.09 -15.68 -2.76
C GLN A 178 3.18 -16.29 -1.87
N THR A 179 3.06 -17.59 -1.57
CA THR A 179 4.01 -18.28 -0.68
C THR A 179 5.44 -18.39 -1.23
N ASN A 180 5.68 -18.03 -2.49
CA ASN A 180 6.99 -18.15 -3.14
C ASN A 180 7.58 -16.81 -3.62
N HIS A 181 6.85 -15.70 -3.50
CA HIS A 181 7.31 -14.39 -3.97
C HIS A 181 7.89 -13.57 -2.81
N GLU A 182 9.22 -13.40 -2.79
CA GLU A 182 9.94 -12.81 -1.65
C GLU A 182 9.54 -11.35 -1.38
N ASP A 183 9.33 -10.56 -2.44
CA ASP A 183 8.92 -9.15 -2.28
C ASP A 183 7.53 -9.02 -1.66
N VAL A 184 6.59 -9.89 -2.07
CA VAL A 184 5.22 -9.89 -1.51
C VAL A 184 5.25 -10.36 -0.06
N LYS A 185 6.06 -11.36 0.29
CA LYS A 185 6.27 -11.77 1.69
C LYS A 185 6.85 -10.63 2.52
N THR A 186 7.85 -9.94 2.00
CA THR A 186 8.50 -8.81 2.66
C THR A 186 7.50 -7.69 2.91
N TYR A 187 6.70 -7.34 1.89
CA TYR A 187 5.63 -6.36 2.02
C TYR A 187 4.58 -6.76 3.08
N VAL A 188 4.09 -8.00 3.05
CA VAL A 188 3.14 -8.49 4.06
C VAL A 188 3.77 -8.48 5.45
N LEU A 189 5.05 -8.88 5.58
CA LEU A 189 5.77 -8.87 6.85
C LEU A 189 5.90 -7.44 7.40
N LEU A 190 6.24 -6.47 6.54
CA LEU A 190 6.34 -5.06 6.93
C LEU A 190 5.07 -4.56 7.60
N VAL A 191 3.93 -4.80 6.94
CA VAL A 191 2.63 -4.37 7.45
C VAL A 191 2.20 -5.17 8.69
N THR A 192 2.36 -6.49 8.67
CA THR A 192 1.80 -7.36 9.73
C THR A 192 2.63 -7.37 11.00
N LYS A 193 3.96 -7.19 10.89
CA LYS A 193 4.88 -7.19 12.02
C LYS A 193 5.15 -5.80 12.58
N TYR A 194 5.31 -4.80 11.70
CA TYR A 194 5.71 -3.45 12.11
C TYR A 194 4.57 -2.43 12.04
N GLU A 195 3.40 -2.79 11.50
CA GLU A 195 2.28 -1.85 11.27
C GLU A 195 2.67 -0.67 10.36
N GLU A 196 3.71 -0.87 9.56
CA GLU A 196 4.25 0.13 8.67
C GLU A 196 3.96 -0.23 7.22
N SER A 197 3.60 0.80 6.45
CA SER A 197 3.56 0.72 5.00
C SER A 197 4.79 1.39 4.41
N PRO A 198 5.37 0.83 3.33
CA PRO A 198 6.42 1.53 2.61
C PRO A 198 5.91 2.86 2.07
N SER A 199 6.78 3.88 2.06
CA SER A 199 6.40 5.20 1.53
C SER A 199 6.17 5.11 0.02
N ALA A 200 5.22 5.89 -0.50
CA ALA A 200 4.88 5.88 -1.92
C ALA A 200 6.09 6.20 -2.82
N SER A 201 6.95 7.13 -2.40
CA SER A 201 8.18 7.47 -3.14
C SER A 201 9.18 6.31 -3.18
N LEU A 202 9.30 5.53 -2.10
CA LEU A 202 10.18 4.36 -2.07
C LEU A 202 9.68 3.27 -3.00
N ILE A 203 8.36 3.00 -2.98
CA ILE A 203 7.72 2.03 -3.90
C ILE A 203 7.94 2.48 -5.35
N ALA A 204 7.71 3.77 -5.64
CA ALA A 204 7.86 4.30 -6.99
C ALA A 204 9.29 4.16 -7.52
N SER A 205 10.30 4.55 -6.73
CA SER A 205 11.70 4.36 -7.11
C SER A 205 12.03 2.89 -7.34
N ALA A 206 11.67 2.02 -6.39
CA ALA A 206 11.96 0.58 -6.50
C ALA A 206 11.37 -0.04 -7.77
N PHE A 207 10.15 0.35 -8.13
CA PHE A 207 9.45 -0.17 -9.30
C PHE A 207 10.04 0.39 -10.60
N LEU A 208 10.37 1.69 -10.64
CA LEU A 208 10.97 2.31 -11.82
C LEU A 208 12.37 1.75 -12.12
N ASP A 209 13.17 1.50 -11.08
CA ASP A 209 14.57 1.09 -11.22
C ASP A 209 14.71 -0.39 -11.58
N ASN A 210 13.83 -1.25 -11.06
CA ASN A 210 14.02 -2.70 -11.11
C ASN A 210 13.03 -3.46 -12.01
N PHE A 211 11.91 -2.85 -12.44
CA PHE A 211 10.82 -3.59 -13.08
C PHE A 211 10.73 -3.29 -14.58
N SER A 212 10.63 -4.34 -15.38
CA SER A 212 10.28 -4.27 -16.78
C SER A 212 8.82 -3.85 -16.99
N ASN A 213 8.46 -3.49 -18.23
CA ASN A 213 7.08 -3.14 -18.57
C ASN A 213 6.06 -4.25 -18.26
N SER A 214 6.45 -5.52 -18.40
CA SER A 214 5.60 -6.67 -18.08
C SER A 214 5.45 -6.89 -16.58
N GLU A 215 6.50 -6.64 -15.80
CA GLU A 215 6.44 -6.79 -14.35
C GLU A 215 5.61 -5.67 -13.71
N LEU A 216 5.66 -4.45 -14.25
CA LEU A 216 4.81 -3.35 -13.78
C LEU A 216 3.31 -3.63 -13.92
N ILE A 217 2.92 -4.44 -14.91
CA ILE A 217 1.51 -4.83 -15.12
C ILE A 217 1.17 -6.17 -14.46
N ALA A 218 2.14 -6.84 -13.83
CA ALA A 218 1.87 -8.05 -13.06
C ALA A 218 0.93 -7.72 -11.88
N TRP A 219 -0.03 -8.61 -11.62
CA TRP A 219 -1.16 -8.30 -10.74
C TRP A 219 -0.72 -8.02 -9.30
N GLU A 220 0.32 -8.72 -8.82
CA GLU A 220 0.92 -8.57 -7.51
C GLU A 220 1.54 -7.18 -7.30
N ASN A 221 2.20 -6.66 -8.32
CA ASN A 221 2.82 -5.34 -8.30
C ASN A 221 1.76 -4.24 -8.41
N ASN A 222 0.78 -4.46 -9.29
CA ASN A 222 -0.38 -3.58 -9.41
C ASN A 222 -1.14 -3.50 -8.08
N LEU A 223 -1.30 -4.62 -7.38
CA LEU A 223 -1.94 -4.66 -6.07
C LEU A 223 -1.22 -3.77 -5.05
N ILE A 224 0.10 -3.86 -4.97
CA ILE A 224 0.89 -3.02 -4.06
C ILE A 224 0.70 -1.54 -4.42
N MET A 225 0.85 -1.16 -5.71
CA MET A 225 0.65 0.23 -6.15
C MET A 225 -0.76 0.76 -5.86
N ILE A 226 -1.77 -0.06 -6.11
CA ILE A 226 -3.17 0.31 -5.90
C ILE A 226 -3.44 0.54 -4.42
N VAL A 227 -3.00 -0.37 -3.55
CA VAL A 227 -3.25 -0.26 -2.11
C VAL A 227 -2.42 0.85 -1.47
N GLU A 228 -1.13 0.88 -1.74
CA GLU A 228 -0.20 1.73 -1.02
C GLU A 228 -0.18 3.16 -1.52
N ILE A 229 -0.55 3.38 -2.78
CA ILE A 229 -0.49 4.70 -3.38
C ILE A 229 -1.89 5.16 -3.75
N TYR A 230 -2.57 4.42 -4.63
CA TYR A 230 -3.82 4.91 -5.21
C TYR A 230 -4.96 5.01 -4.18
N LEU A 231 -5.23 3.96 -3.41
CA LEU A 231 -6.29 3.95 -2.39
C LEU A 231 -6.05 5.00 -1.32
N LYS A 232 -4.81 5.12 -0.82
CA LYS A 232 -4.44 6.15 0.16
C LYS A 232 -4.63 7.55 -0.42
N SER A 233 -4.31 7.76 -1.69
CA SER A 233 -4.54 9.03 -2.38
C SER A 233 -6.03 9.35 -2.53
N LEU A 234 -6.87 8.36 -2.86
CA LEU A 234 -8.33 8.51 -2.91
C LEU A 234 -8.92 8.93 -1.57
N ILE A 235 -8.52 8.24 -0.49
CA ILE A 235 -8.97 8.55 0.88
C ILE A 235 -8.51 9.95 1.28
N SER A 236 -7.25 10.30 0.99
CA SER A 236 -6.70 11.62 1.32
C SER A 236 -7.45 12.74 0.59
N ASN A 237 -7.73 12.57 -0.70
CA ASN A 237 -8.50 13.51 -1.49
C ASN A 237 -9.94 13.69 -0.94
N GLU A 238 -10.59 12.61 -0.51
CA GLU A 238 -11.93 12.67 0.11
C GLU A 238 -11.91 13.36 1.49
N ILE A 239 -10.86 13.16 2.29
CA ILE A 239 -10.71 13.80 3.60
C ILE A 239 -10.44 15.31 3.45
N ILE A 240 -9.56 15.70 2.52
CA ILE A 240 -9.17 17.12 2.32
C ILE A 240 -10.34 17.96 1.82
N LYS A 241 -11.29 17.37 1.09
CA LYS A 241 -12.49 18.04 0.60
C LYS A 241 -13.54 18.33 1.69
N LYS A 242 -13.44 17.73 2.88
CA LYS A 242 -14.38 17.87 4.00
C LYS A 242 -13.86 18.82 5.08
#